data_AF-A0A2W4LUD7-F1
#
_entry.id   AF-A0A2W4LUD7-F1
#
_cell.length_a   1.000
_cell.length_b   1.000
_cell.length_c   1.000
_cell.angle_alpha   90.00
_cell.angle_beta   90.00
_cell.angle_gamma   90.00
#
_symmetry.space_group_name_H-M   'P 1'
#
loop_
_entity.id
_entity.type
_entity.pdbx_description
1 polymer ?
#
loop_
_entity_poly.entity_id
_entity_poly.type
_entity_poly.pdbx_seq_one_letter_code
_entity_poly.pdbx_strand_id
1 'polypeptide(L)'
;MAAHTDRIIADALRRYIEGQLRARPAPRAFFRLSDFSAGTYEALLDDLRGRGWRLAGKQLDVYSIEPVAGHPETTMDPERSPTWYRNTVAEDHALVLIQNRRTSDAQSLQDLYPVTALALSTSGLTELIDACFTSYQLAPAEQRRLCGFVNRLSRVVYQPQLRDLAEFLAAVDRALGEQPGTSLDEAIAGALPYLGLFRCRDLAAQMNSARGEKMQLPPLDVPRTG
;
A
#
# COMPACT_ATOMS: atom_id res chain seq x y z
N MET A 1 -3.55 15.78 -6.93
CA MET A 1 -3.30 14.33 -7.13
C MET A 1 -2.57 13.70 -5.95
N ALA A 2 -1.40 14.22 -5.52
CA ALA A 2 -0.65 13.66 -4.39
C ALA A 2 -1.49 13.40 -3.11
N ALA A 3 -2.22 14.41 -2.64
CA ALA A 3 -3.09 14.28 -1.46
C ALA A 3 -4.23 13.25 -1.61
N HIS A 4 -4.65 12.95 -2.83
CA HIS A 4 -5.65 11.91 -3.09
C HIS A 4 -5.01 10.52 -2.99
N THR A 5 -3.84 10.34 -3.61
CA THR A 5 -3.08 9.08 -3.52
C THR A 5 -2.67 8.77 -2.08
N ASP A 6 -2.24 9.77 -1.30
CA ASP A 6 -1.89 9.61 0.12
C ASP A 6 -3.10 9.10 0.94
N ARG A 7 -4.31 9.59 0.67
CA ARG A 7 -5.53 9.12 1.33
C ARG A 7 -5.90 7.69 0.95
N ILE A 8 -5.72 7.32 -0.32
CA ILE A 8 -5.93 5.94 -0.78
C ILE A 8 -4.97 4.99 -0.04
N ILE A 9 -3.68 5.35 0.02
CA ILE A 9 -2.68 4.54 0.71
C ILE A 9 -2.98 4.46 2.22
N ALA A 10 -3.43 5.56 2.83
CA ALA A 10 -3.84 5.58 4.23
C ALA A 10 -5.03 4.64 4.51
N ASP A 11 -6.07 4.64 3.66
CA ASP A 11 -7.20 3.70 3.81
C ASP A 11 -6.73 2.25 3.62
N ALA A 12 -5.88 1.99 2.63
CA ALA A 12 -5.28 0.68 2.42
C ALA A 12 -4.48 0.21 3.65
N LEU A 13 -3.68 1.08 4.26
CA LEU A 13 -2.93 0.79 5.49
C LEU A 13 -3.85 0.45 6.66
N ARG A 14 -4.88 1.27 6.87
CA ARG A 14 -5.88 1.03 7.91
C ARG A 14 -6.55 -0.33 7.72
N ARG A 15 -7.00 -0.65 6.50
CA ARG A 15 -7.59 -1.96 6.15
C ARG A 15 -6.64 -3.10 6.41
N TYR A 16 -5.37 -2.93 6.02
CA TYR A 16 -4.35 -3.94 6.20
C TYR A 16 -4.07 -4.23 7.68
N ILE A 17 -3.90 -3.18 8.50
CA ILE A 17 -3.72 -3.31 9.96
C ILE A 17 -4.95 -3.99 10.59
N GLU A 18 -6.14 -3.55 10.21
CA GLU A 18 -7.39 -4.16 10.69
C GLU A 18 -7.50 -5.65 10.31
N GLY A 19 -7.12 -6.01 9.09
CA GLY A 19 -7.05 -7.39 8.62
C GLY A 19 -6.05 -8.23 9.42
N GLN A 20 -4.86 -7.69 9.68
CA GLN A 20 -3.85 -8.37 10.51
C GLN A 20 -4.33 -8.60 11.95
N LEU A 21 -5.00 -7.61 12.55
CA LEU A 21 -5.59 -7.73 13.87
C LEU A 21 -6.64 -8.84 13.95
N ARG A 22 -7.49 -8.97 12.92
CA ARG A 22 -8.51 -10.03 12.84
C ARG A 22 -7.88 -11.41 12.61
N ALA A 23 -6.88 -11.50 11.74
CA ALA A 23 -6.22 -12.76 11.40
C ALA A 23 -5.35 -13.31 12.53
N ARG A 24 -4.87 -12.45 13.44
CA ARG A 24 -3.98 -12.81 14.54
C ARG A 24 -4.57 -12.34 15.86
N PRO A 25 -5.61 -13.02 16.39
CA PRO A 25 -6.19 -12.67 17.66
C PRO A 25 -5.17 -12.94 18.78
N ALA A 26 -4.58 -11.86 19.29
CA ALA A 26 -3.67 -11.87 20.41
C ALA A 26 -4.14 -10.83 21.45
N PRO A 27 -3.82 -11.00 22.75
CA PRO A 27 -4.15 -10.01 23.76
C PRO A 27 -3.58 -8.63 23.39
N ARG A 28 -2.36 -8.61 22.84
CA ARG A 28 -1.64 -7.42 22.37
C ARG A 28 -1.14 -7.63 20.96
N ALA A 29 -1.09 -6.56 20.17
CA ALA A 29 -0.50 -6.55 18.84
C ALA A 29 0.43 -5.34 18.69
N PHE A 30 1.46 -5.49 17.86
CA PHE A 30 2.49 -4.46 17.69
C PHE A 30 2.81 -4.29 16.22
N PHE A 31 2.61 -3.08 15.69
CA PHE A 31 2.84 -2.72 14.31
C PHE A 31 3.88 -1.62 14.22
N ARG A 32 4.76 -1.73 13.23
CA ARG A 32 5.72 -0.67 12.89
C ARG A 32 5.49 -0.23 11.47
N LEU A 33 5.10 1.03 11.29
CA LEU A 33 4.89 1.64 10.00
C LEU A 33 6.15 2.38 9.57
N SER A 34 6.63 2.11 8.35
CA SER A 34 7.78 2.80 7.77
C SER A 34 7.63 2.95 6.26
N ASP A 35 8.40 3.87 5.69
CA ASP A 35 8.54 4.06 4.24
C ASP A 35 7.29 4.62 3.52
N PHE A 36 6.49 5.43 4.23
CA PHE A 36 5.39 6.20 3.65
C PHE A 36 5.66 7.71 3.66
N SER A 37 4.90 8.44 2.84
CA SER A 37 4.96 9.92 2.80
C SER A 37 4.40 10.54 4.08
N ALA A 38 4.79 11.78 4.37
CA ALA A 38 4.20 12.56 5.46
C ALA A 38 2.67 12.70 5.31
N GLY A 39 2.19 12.96 4.09
CA GLY A 39 0.75 13.08 3.81
C GLY A 39 -0.03 11.78 4.03
N THR A 40 0.59 10.61 3.79
CA THR A 40 -0.02 9.31 4.11
C THR A 40 -0.16 9.13 5.62
N TYR A 41 0.85 9.50 6.40
CA TYR A 41 0.77 9.43 7.87
C TYR A 41 -0.29 10.38 8.42
N GLU A 42 -0.35 11.62 7.95
CA GLU A 42 -1.41 12.57 8.32
C GLU A 42 -2.80 11.99 8.03
N ALA A 43 -3.04 11.55 6.80
CA ALA A 43 -4.34 11.00 6.41
C ALA A 43 -4.73 9.76 7.21
N LEU A 44 -3.77 8.89 7.55
CA LEU A 44 -4.00 7.72 8.39
C LEU A 44 -4.39 8.15 9.81
N LEU A 45 -3.64 9.06 10.41
CA LEU A 45 -3.92 9.51 11.78
C LEU A 45 -5.25 10.26 11.88
N ASP A 46 -5.62 11.05 10.87
CA ASP A 46 -6.94 11.69 10.79
C ASP A 46 -8.08 10.66 10.78
N ASP A 47 -7.98 9.60 9.96
CA ASP A 47 -8.98 8.52 9.93
C ASP A 47 -9.03 7.77 11.27
N LEU A 48 -7.88 7.39 11.83
CA LEU A 48 -7.81 6.68 13.11
C LEU A 48 -8.40 7.52 14.25
N ARG A 49 -8.09 8.82 14.30
CA ARG A 49 -8.67 9.76 15.26
C ARG A 49 -10.19 9.85 15.09
N GLY A 50 -10.68 9.95 13.86
CA GLY A 50 -12.12 9.96 13.55
C GLY A 50 -12.85 8.69 13.99
N ARG A 51 -12.14 7.56 14.13
CA ARG A 51 -12.64 6.28 14.66
C ARG A 51 -12.45 6.11 16.17
N GLY A 52 -11.97 7.14 16.87
CA GLY A 52 -11.67 7.08 18.30
C GLY A 52 -10.45 6.21 18.63
N TRP A 53 -9.51 6.08 17.71
CA TRP A 53 -8.31 5.24 17.84
C TRP A 53 -8.64 3.76 18.08
N ARG A 54 -9.60 3.21 17.31
CA ARG A 54 -10.01 1.81 17.43
C ARG A 54 -10.04 1.11 16.08
N LEU A 55 -9.55 -0.13 16.05
CA LEU A 55 -9.66 -1.03 14.89
C LEU A 55 -9.87 -2.47 15.37
N ALA A 56 -10.72 -3.22 14.65
CA ALA A 56 -11.02 -4.62 14.96
C ALA A 56 -11.32 -4.90 16.45
N GLY A 57 -12.03 -3.98 17.12
CA GLY A 57 -12.39 -4.08 18.54
C GLY A 57 -11.29 -3.64 19.53
N LYS A 58 -10.03 -3.53 19.10
CA LYS A 58 -8.90 -3.09 19.93
C LYS A 58 -8.76 -1.59 19.99
N GLN A 59 -8.29 -1.09 21.12
CA GLN A 59 -7.81 0.29 21.27
C GLN A 59 -6.41 0.40 20.66
N LEU A 60 -6.13 1.51 19.99
CA LEU A 60 -4.81 1.77 19.41
C LEU A 60 -4.02 2.74 20.29
N ASP A 61 -2.80 2.35 20.61
CA ASP A 61 -1.78 3.21 21.17
C ASP A 61 -0.88 3.64 20.01
N VAL A 62 -1.02 4.87 19.53
CA VAL A 62 -0.35 5.34 18.30
C VAL A 62 0.74 6.33 18.64
N TYR A 63 1.97 6.05 18.18
CA TYR A 63 3.13 6.89 18.42
C TYR A 63 3.98 7.12 17.17
N SER A 64 4.54 8.31 17.00
CA SER A 64 5.48 8.67 15.93
C SER A 64 6.80 9.16 16.49
N ILE A 65 7.91 8.84 15.80
CA ILE A 65 9.24 9.24 16.26
C ILE A 65 9.44 10.75 16.12
N GLU A 66 9.06 11.32 14.97
CA GLU A 66 8.95 12.76 14.77
C GLU A 66 7.49 13.21 14.75
N PRO A 67 7.19 14.48 15.06
CA PRO A 67 5.85 15.02 14.96
C PRO A 67 5.27 14.83 13.55
N VAL A 68 4.00 14.41 13.50
CA VAL A 68 3.20 14.43 12.27
C VAL A 68 2.30 15.66 12.33
N ALA A 69 2.19 16.42 11.25
CA ALA A 69 1.47 17.69 11.31
C ALA A 69 -0.01 17.45 11.64
N GLY A 70 -0.60 18.32 12.46
CA GLY A 70 -1.97 18.12 12.96
C GLY A 70 -2.12 17.02 14.01
N HIS A 71 -1.06 16.27 14.34
CA HIS A 71 -1.05 15.18 15.33
C HIS A 71 0.14 15.25 16.31
N PRO A 72 0.40 16.39 16.98
CA PRO A 72 1.52 16.48 17.92
C PRO A 72 1.37 15.50 19.10
N GLU A 73 0.14 15.13 19.47
CA GLU A 73 -0.15 14.23 20.59
C GLU A 73 0.31 12.79 20.37
N THR A 74 0.57 12.39 19.11
CA THR A 74 1.12 11.07 18.81
C THR A 74 2.64 11.06 18.88
N THR A 75 3.30 12.20 19.11
CA THR A 75 4.77 12.22 19.16
C THR A 75 5.26 11.48 20.40
N MET A 76 6.26 10.63 20.23
CA MET A 76 6.91 9.98 21.36
C MET A 76 7.56 10.99 22.30
N ASP A 77 7.41 10.75 23.60
CA ASP A 77 8.23 11.36 24.64
C ASP A 77 9.73 11.09 24.36
N PRO A 78 10.57 12.13 24.26
CA PRO A 78 12.01 11.99 23.96
C PRO A 78 12.78 11.21 25.05
N GLU A 79 12.25 11.10 26.27
CA GLU A 79 12.85 10.34 27.35
C GLU A 79 12.50 8.84 27.30
N ARG A 80 11.58 8.44 26.40
CA ARG A 80 11.08 7.06 26.29
C ARG A 80 11.54 6.40 25.00
N SER A 81 12.06 5.19 25.11
CA SER A 81 12.43 4.39 23.95
C SER A 81 11.21 3.70 23.34
N PRO A 82 11.25 3.31 22.05
CA PRO A 82 10.17 2.51 21.45
C PRO A 82 9.86 1.20 22.20
N THR A 83 10.89 0.58 22.78
CA THR A 83 10.75 -0.64 23.60
C THR A 83 9.90 -0.38 24.84
N TRP A 84 10.01 0.81 25.44
CA TRP A 84 9.19 1.18 26.59
C TRP A 84 7.71 1.15 26.22
N TYR A 85 7.32 1.75 25.10
CA TYR A 85 5.93 1.77 24.63
C TYR A 85 5.40 0.36 24.36
N ARG A 86 6.19 -0.50 23.72
CA ARG A 86 5.81 -1.91 23.51
C ARG A 86 5.49 -2.61 24.83
N ASN A 87 6.31 -2.39 25.86
CA ASN A 87 6.18 -3.09 27.14
C ASN A 87 5.03 -2.56 28.00
N THR A 88 4.54 -1.35 27.76
CA THR A 88 3.47 -0.71 28.54
C THR A 88 2.09 -0.78 27.89
N VAL A 89 1.98 -1.30 26.67
CA VAL A 89 0.70 -1.56 26.00
C VAL A 89 -0.16 -2.51 26.84
N ALA A 90 -1.36 -2.04 27.15
CA ALA A 90 -2.35 -2.79 27.93
C ALA A 90 -2.88 -4.01 27.17
N GLU A 91 -3.53 -4.93 27.88
CA GLU A 91 -4.32 -5.98 27.22
C GLU A 91 -5.46 -5.34 26.40
N ASP A 92 -5.84 -5.99 25.32
CA ASP A 92 -6.81 -5.50 24.33
C ASP A 92 -6.43 -4.22 23.56
N HIS A 93 -5.20 -3.75 23.74
CA HIS A 93 -4.62 -2.68 22.94
C HIS A 93 -3.71 -3.19 21.83
N ALA A 94 -3.47 -2.35 20.84
CA ALA A 94 -2.47 -2.56 19.80
C ALA A 94 -1.60 -1.32 19.63
N LEU A 95 -0.28 -1.52 19.63
CA LEU A 95 0.69 -0.46 19.36
C LEU A 95 0.81 -0.25 17.85
N VAL A 96 0.72 1.01 17.42
CA VAL A 96 1.07 1.44 16.06
C VAL A 96 2.19 2.46 16.17
N LEU A 97 3.41 2.03 15.86
CA LEU A 97 4.60 2.87 15.89
C LEU A 97 4.95 3.36 14.48
N ILE A 98 4.91 4.67 14.26
CA ILE A 98 5.29 5.33 13.01
C ILE A 98 6.77 5.72 13.07
N GLN A 99 7.57 4.99 12.29
CA GLN A 99 8.99 5.26 12.08
C GLN A 99 9.16 6.18 10.85
N ASN A 100 8.84 7.47 11.04
CA ASN A 100 8.95 8.52 10.01
C ASN A 100 10.36 9.11 9.83
N ARG A 101 11.34 8.67 10.64
CA ARG A 101 12.77 8.92 10.43
C ARG A 101 13.61 7.66 10.66
N ARG A 102 14.86 7.67 10.19
CA ARG A 102 15.83 6.63 10.55
C ARG A 102 16.20 6.76 12.04
N THR A 103 16.27 5.62 12.73
CA THR A 103 16.67 5.54 14.14
C THR A 103 17.74 4.46 14.33
N SER A 104 18.66 4.68 15.27
CA SER A 104 19.67 3.70 15.69
C SER A 104 19.07 2.51 16.44
N ASP A 105 17.85 2.65 16.97
CA ASP A 105 17.16 1.60 17.73
C ASP A 105 16.47 0.54 16.85
N ALA A 106 16.86 0.43 15.58
CA ALA A 106 16.25 -0.48 14.62
C ALA A 106 16.29 -1.95 15.08
N GLN A 107 17.28 -2.33 15.90
CA GLN A 107 17.40 -3.70 16.45
C GLN A 107 16.33 -4.00 17.50
N SER A 108 16.01 -3.04 18.37
CA SER A 108 14.94 -3.17 19.38
C SER A 108 13.54 -3.23 18.77
N LEU A 109 13.41 -2.78 17.52
CA LEU A 109 12.15 -2.71 16.77
C LEU A 109 11.86 -3.96 15.93
N GLN A 110 12.75 -4.95 15.90
CA GLN A 110 12.58 -6.16 15.08
C GLN A 110 11.38 -7.01 15.48
N ASP A 111 10.97 -6.94 16.74
CA ASP A 111 9.83 -7.70 17.26
C ASP A 111 8.46 -7.10 16.89
N LEU A 112 8.42 -5.89 16.31
CA LEU A 112 7.18 -5.29 15.83
C LEU A 112 6.89 -5.80 14.42
N TYR A 113 5.62 -6.10 14.13
CA TYR A 113 5.23 -6.52 12.80
C TYR A 113 5.41 -5.36 11.80
N PRO A 114 6.30 -5.49 10.80
CA PRO A 114 6.59 -4.39 9.88
C PRO A 114 5.45 -4.23 8.87
N VAL A 115 4.96 -3.00 8.76
CA VAL A 115 4.01 -2.55 7.75
C VAL A 115 4.74 -1.51 6.90
N THR A 116 5.17 -1.92 5.71
CA THR A 116 5.94 -1.08 4.78
C THR A 116 5.22 -0.93 3.46
N ALA A 117 5.68 -0.02 2.60
CA ALA A 117 5.16 0.12 1.25
C ALA A 117 5.24 -1.19 0.44
N LEU A 118 6.26 -2.02 0.69
CA LEU A 118 6.40 -3.34 0.09
C LEU A 118 5.33 -4.32 0.61
N ALA A 119 5.07 -4.33 1.93
CA ALA A 119 4.04 -5.19 2.50
C ALA A 119 2.67 -4.86 1.88
N LEU A 120 2.35 -3.57 1.72
CA LEU A 120 1.07 -3.14 1.14
C LEU A 120 0.95 -3.45 -0.35
N SER A 121 2.04 -3.45 -1.11
CA SER A 121 2.05 -3.81 -2.54
C SER A 121 2.17 -5.32 -2.80
N THR A 122 2.29 -6.14 -1.75
CA THR A 122 2.40 -7.60 -1.86
C THR A 122 1.31 -8.29 -1.03
N SER A 123 1.56 -8.56 0.25
CA SER A 123 0.59 -9.23 1.13
C SER A 123 -0.66 -8.41 1.41
N GLY A 124 -0.57 -7.07 1.32
CA GLY A 124 -1.69 -6.14 1.46
C GLY A 124 -2.32 -5.66 0.15
N LEU A 125 -2.01 -6.33 -0.98
CA LEU A 125 -2.45 -5.88 -2.30
C LEU A 125 -3.98 -5.88 -2.44
N THR A 126 -4.66 -6.81 -1.78
CA THR A 126 -6.14 -6.87 -1.79
C THR A 126 -6.72 -5.62 -1.14
N GLU A 127 -6.20 -5.22 0.01
CA GLU A 127 -6.61 -4.03 0.75
C GLU A 127 -6.27 -2.75 -0.01
N LEU A 128 -5.15 -2.73 -0.74
CA LEU A 128 -4.81 -1.64 -1.65
C LEU A 128 -5.81 -1.51 -2.80
N ILE A 129 -6.15 -2.64 -3.46
CA ILE A 129 -7.17 -2.65 -4.52
C ILE A 129 -8.51 -2.15 -3.97
N ASP A 130 -8.95 -2.66 -2.83
CA ASP A 130 -10.23 -2.26 -2.23
C ASP A 130 -10.28 -0.79 -1.80
N ALA A 131 -9.13 -0.17 -1.52
CA ALA A 131 -9.02 1.25 -1.23
C ALA A 131 -9.00 2.12 -2.52
N CYS A 132 -8.45 1.60 -3.61
CA CYS A 132 -8.42 2.28 -4.91
C CYS A 132 -9.76 2.23 -5.64
N PHE A 133 -10.51 1.13 -5.50
CA PHE A 133 -11.76 0.88 -6.23
C PHE A 133 -12.95 1.45 -5.47
N THR A 134 -13.33 2.68 -5.82
CA THR A 134 -14.42 3.42 -5.18
C THR A 134 -15.61 3.66 -6.10
N SER A 135 -15.39 3.59 -7.42
CA SER A 135 -16.39 3.88 -8.46
C SER A 135 -16.95 2.61 -9.08
N TYR A 136 -16.12 1.56 -9.17
CA TYR A 136 -16.46 0.28 -9.78
C TYR A 136 -16.37 -0.85 -8.76
N GLN A 137 -17.39 -1.71 -8.72
CA GLN A 137 -17.38 -2.91 -7.88
C GLN A 137 -16.79 -4.09 -8.64
N LEU A 138 -15.54 -4.45 -8.32
CA LEU A 138 -14.88 -5.61 -8.91
C LEU A 138 -15.58 -6.92 -8.52
N ALA A 139 -15.82 -7.79 -9.50
CA ALA A 139 -16.16 -9.17 -9.23
C ALA A 139 -14.94 -9.93 -8.65
N PRO A 140 -15.14 -10.99 -7.85
CA PRO A 140 -14.02 -11.78 -7.29
C PRO A 140 -13.08 -12.39 -8.35
N ALA A 141 -13.58 -12.64 -9.56
CA ALA A 141 -12.74 -13.09 -10.68
C ALA A 141 -11.84 -11.97 -11.21
N GLU A 142 -12.32 -10.73 -11.26
CA GLU A 142 -11.60 -9.55 -11.74
C GLU A 142 -10.53 -9.14 -10.74
N GLN A 143 -10.86 -9.10 -9.45
CA GLN A 143 -9.90 -8.84 -8.39
C GLN A 143 -8.74 -9.85 -8.43
N ARG A 144 -9.03 -11.15 -8.60
CA ARG A 144 -7.99 -12.18 -8.77
C ARG A 144 -7.13 -11.97 -10.02
N ARG A 145 -7.72 -11.54 -11.14
CA ARG A 145 -6.97 -11.22 -12.36
C ARG A 145 -6.05 -10.01 -12.15
N LEU A 146 -6.54 -8.96 -11.51
CA LEU A 146 -5.78 -7.74 -11.22
C LEU A 146 -4.62 -8.03 -10.26
N CYS A 147 -4.87 -8.77 -9.18
CA CYS A 147 -3.81 -9.28 -8.30
C CYS A 147 -2.78 -10.10 -9.09
N GLY A 148 -3.24 -11.00 -9.97
CA GLY A 148 -2.38 -11.81 -10.83
C GLY A 148 -1.51 -10.96 -11.77
N PHE A 149 -2.06 -9.89 -12.33
CA PHE A 149 -1.31 -8.93 -13.15
C PHE A 149 -0.21 -8.24 -12.35
N VAL A 150 -0.53 -7.64 -11.20
CA VAL A 150 0.44 -6.91 -10.36
C VAL A 150 1.54 -7.85 -9.85
N ASN A 151 1.18 -9.07 -9.44
CA ASN A 151 2.16 -10.08 -9.00
C ASN A 151 3.09 -10.51 -10.14
N ARG A 152 2.58 -10.67 -11.37
CA ARG A 152 3.42 -10.98 -12.54
C ARG A 152 4.35 -9.82 -12.88
N LEU A 153 3.83 -8.58 -12.87
CA LEU A 153 4.63 -7.39 -13.11
C LEU A 153 5.81 -7.30 -12.13
N SER A 154 5.51 -7.47 -10.84
CA SER A 154 6.49 -7.42 -9.74
C SER A 154 7.57 -8.50 -9.87
N ARG A 155 7.21 -9.68 -10.38
CA ARG A 155 8.14 -10.81 -10.53
C ARG A 155 8.99 -10.76 -11.79
N VAL A 156 8.43 -10.27 -12.89
CA VAL A 156 9.03 -10.41 -14.23
C VAL A 156 9.69 -9.13 -14.71
N VAL A 157 9.12 -7.96 -14.37
CA VAL A 157 9.59 -6.67 -14.90
C VAL A 157 10.34 -5.91 -13.83
N TYR A 158 9.63 -5.48 -12.79
CA TYR A 158 10.15 -4.73 -11.65
C TYR A 158 9.06 -4.55 -10.59
N GLN A 159 9.45 -4.24 -9.36
CA GLN A 159 8.53 -3.87 -8.28
C GLN A 159 8.12 -2.39 -8.44
N PRO A 160 6.84 -2.07 -8.75
CA PRO A 160 6.41 -0.68 -8.82
C PRO A 160 6.48 0.01 -7.46
N GLN A 161 6.76 1.32 -7.45
CA GLN A 161 6.60 2.10 -6.24
C GLN A 161 5.12 2.08 -5.84
N LEU A 162 4.84 2.04 -4.53
CA LEU A 162 3.47 1.94 -4.03
C LEU A 162 2.58 3.08 -4.55
N ARG A 163 3.15 4.29 -4.68
CA ARG A 163 2.45 5.44 -5.22
C ARG A 163 2.00 5.23 -6.66
N ASP A 164 2.92 4.80 -7.53
CA ASP A 164 2.64 4.52 -8.95
C ASP A 164 1.60 3.40 -9.08
N LEU A 165 1.69 2.38 -8.21
CA LEU A 165 0.72 1.30 -8.16
C LEU A 165 -0.68 1.80 -7.74
N ALA A 166 -0.77 2.66 -6.72
CA ALA A 166 -2.04 3.23 -6.29
C ALA A 166 -2.66 4.13 -7.37
N GLU A 167 -1.84 4.93 -8.07
CA GLU A 167 -2.28 5.77 -9.19
C GLU A 167 -2.74 4.92 -10.39
N PHE A 168 -2.04 3.83 -10.69
CA PHE A 168 -2.45 2.84 -11.68
C PHE A 168 -3.81 2.22 -11.35
N LEU A 169 -3.99 1.72 -10.12
CA LEU A 169 -5.24 1.08 -9.70
C LEU A 169 -6.42 2.05 -9.71
N ALA A 170 -6.23 3.29 -9.24
CA ALA A 170 -7.24 4.33 -9.30
C ALA A 170 -7.61 4.71 -10.76
N ALA A 171 -6.64 4.69 -11.67
CA ALA A 171 -6.91 4.91 -13.09
C ALA A 171 -7.72 3.77 -13.72
N VAL A 172 -7.51 2.51 -13.28
CA VAL A 172 -8.32 1.35 -13.69
C VAL A 172 -9.75 1.48 -13.15
N ASP A 173 -9.93 1.78 -11.86
CA ASP A 173 -11.26 2.02 -11.26
C ASP A 173 -12.05 3.06 -12.05
N ARG A 174 -11.42 4.21 -12.30
CA ARG A 174 -12.03 5.30 -13.06
C ARG A 174 -12.41 4.88 -14.48
N ALA A 175 -11.53 4.17 -15.19
CA ALA A 175 -11.82 3.71 -16.55
C ALA A 175 -13.04 2.78 -16.57
N LEU A 176 -13.15 1.85 -15.62
CA LEU A 176 -14.28 0.94 -15.53
C LEU A 176 -15.58 1.62 -15.07
N GLY A 177 -15.48 2.64 -14.21
CA GLY A 177 -16.64 3.40 -13.72
C GLY A 177 -17.19 4.43 -14.72
N GLU A 178 -16.31 5.10 -15.48
CA GLU A 178 -16.70 6.19 -16.39
C GLU A 178 -17.02 5.72 -17.81
N GLN A 179 -16.56 4.53 -18.23
CA GLN A 179 -16.68 4.04 -19.60
C GLN A 179 -17.47 2.72 -19.64
N PRO A 180 -18.80 2.78 -19.80
CA PRO A 180 -19.63 1.58 -19.90
C PRO A 180 -19.16 0.67 -21.04
N GLY A 181 -18.98 -0.61 -20.74
CA GLY A 181 -18.54 -1.62 -21.70
C GLY A 181 -17.03 -1.80 -21.82
N THR A 182 -16.22 -0.98 -21.15
CA THR A 182 -14.78 -1.20 -21.03
C THR A 182 -14.51 -2.46 -20.21
N SER A 183 -13.70 -3.36 -20.76
CA SER A 183 -13.25 -4.56 -20.06
C SER A 183 -12.09 -4.26 -19.10
N LEU A 184 -11.91 -5.11 -18.08
CA LEU A 184 -10.77 -5.00 -17.16
C LEU A 184 -9.42 -4.98 -17.90
N ASP A 185 -9.26 -5.80 -18.93
CA ASP A 185 -8.00 -5.90 -19.68
C ASP A 185 -7.71 -4.62 -20.48
N GLU A 186 -8.74 -3.98 -21.04
CA GLU A 186 -8.64 -2.67 -21.70
C GLU A 186 -8.30 -1.56 -20.70
N ALA A 187 -8.95 -1.57 -19.53
CA ALA A 187 -8.68 -0.60 -18.46
C ALA A 187 -7.23 -0.70 -17.96
N ILE A 188 -6.74 -1.93 -17.73
CA ILE A 188 -5.34 -2.19 -17.36
C ILE A 188 -4.40 -1.66 -18.45
N ALA A 189 -4.63 -2.01 -19.72
CA ALA A 189 -3.78 -1.58 -20.82
C ALA A 189 -3.74 -0.06 -20.97
N GLY A 190 -4.86 0.63 -20.73
CA GLY A 190 -4.95 2.08 -20.75
C GLY A 190 -4.17 2.77 -19.61
N ALA A 191 -4.12 2.12 -18.45
CA ALA A 191 -3.49 2.63 -17.23
C ALA A 191 -1.98 2.32 -17.12
N LEU A 192 -1.40 1.48 -17.98
CA LEU A 192 0.03 1.15 -17.99
C LEU A 192 1.01 2.34 -17.87
N PRO A 193 0.75 3.53 -18.46
CA PRO A 193 1.65 4.68 -18.31
C PRO A 193 1.85 5.16 -16.86
N TYR A 194 0.90 4.91 -15.95
CA TYR A 194 1.08 5.21 -14.52
C TYR A 194 2.17 4.34 -13.88
N LEU A 195 2.51 3.21 -14.50
CA LEU A 195 3.62 2.34 -14.13
C LEU A 195 4.87 2.63 -14.98
N GLY A 196 4.91 3.74 -15.73
CA GLY A 196 6.00 4.01 -16.67
C GLY A 196 6.10 3.01 -17.83
N LEU A 197 5.05 2.23 -18.09
CA LEU A 197 4.98 1.25 -19.17
C LEU A 197 4.25 1.84 -20.39
N PHE A 198 4.66 1.43 -21.59
CA PHE A 198 4.02 1.87 -22.83
C PHE A 198 2.62 1.25 -22.98
N ARG A 199 1.68 2.03 -23.52
CA ARG A 199 0.37 1.51 -23.96
C ARG A 199 0.59 0.61 -25.17
N CYS A 200 0.22 -0.66 -25.05
CA CYS A 200 0.24 -1.57 -26.19
C CYS A 200 -1.18 -2.14 -26.37
N ARG A 201 -1.86 -1.70 -27.45
CA ARG A 201 -3.21 -2.19 -27.80
C ARG A 201 -3.22 -3.71 -27.98
N ASP A 202 -2.12 -4.28 -28.47
CA ASP A 202 -1.96 -5.73 -28.65
C ASP A 202 -1.74 -6.49 -27.32
N LEU A 203 -1.36 -5.80 -26.23
CA LEU A 203 -1.16 -6.42 -24.92
C LEU A 203 -2.48 -6.87 -24.30
N ALA A 204 -3.57 -6.10 -24.49
CA ALA A 204 -4.91 -6.48 -24.02
C ALA A 204 -5.36 -7.84 -24.60
N ALA A 205 -4.98 -8.14 -25.85
CA ALA A 205 -5.24 -9.42 -26.48
C ALA A 205 -4.28 -10.55 -26.06
N GLN A 206 -3.11 -10.22 -25.49
CA GLN A 206 -2.02 -11.17 -25.23
C GLN A 206 -1.71 -11.43 -23.75
N MET A 207 -2.35 -10.72 -22.82
CA MET A 207 -2.13 -10.82 -21.36
C MET A 207 -2.29 -12.22 -20.75
N ASN A 208 -2.89 -13.16 -21.49
CA ASN A 208 -3.05 -14.58 -21.09
C ASN A 208 -2.38 -15.58 -22.05
N SER A 209 -1.49 -15.14 -22.95
CA SER A 209 -0.81 -16.02 -23.92
C SER A 209 0.69 -16.13 -23.63
N ALA A 210 1.29 -17.29 -23.96
CA ALA A 210 2.73 -17.56 -23.82
C ALA A 210 3.64 -16.58 -24.59
N ARG A 211 3.08 -15.77 -25.51
CA ARG A 211 3.83 -14.75 -26.27
C ARG A 211 4.06 -13.45 -25.50
N GLY A 212 3.31 -13.19 -24.43
CA GLY A 212 3.52 -12.01 -23.57
C GLY A 212 4.88 -12.01 -22.85
N GLU A 213 5.52 -13.18 -22.71
CA GLU A 213 6.85 -13.33 -22.10
C GLU A 213 7.99 -12.75 -22.96
N LYS A 214 7.76 -12.49 -24.26
CA LYS A 214 8.84 -12.05 -25.18
C LYS A 214 8.95 -10.55 -25.42
N MET A 215 8.04 -9.71 -24.90
CA MET A 215 8.00 -8.28 -25.22
C MET A 215 8.42 -7.35 -24.07
N GLN A 216 9.38 -7.79 -23.23
CA GLN A 216 9.88 -7.00 -22.09
C GLN A 216 11.41 -6.89 -22.05
N LEU A 217 12.04 -6.62 -23.19
CA LEU A 217 13.45 -6.21 -23.21
C LEU A 217 13.53 -4.80 -23.80
N PRO A 218 14.25 -3.86 -23.14
CA PRO A 218 14.61 -2.60 -23.79
C PRO A 218 15.45 -2.90 -25.04
N PRO A 219 15.46 -2.02 -26.06
CA PRO A 219 16.29 -2.21 -27.22
C PRO A 219 17.75 -2.32 -26.78
N LEU A 220 18.37 -3.46 -27.05
CA LEU A 220 19.82 -3.63 -26.95
C LEU A 220 20.48 -2.55 -27.81
N ASP A 221 21.41 -1.83 -27.20
CA ASP A 221 22.29 -0.86 -27.86
C ASP A 221 22.79 -1.41 -29.20
N VAL A 222 22.48 -0.66 -30.26
CA VAL A 222 23.11 -0.87 -31.57
C VAL A 222 24.52 -0.30 -31.45
N PRO A 223 25.59 -1.07 -31.69
CA PRO A 223 26.94 -0.53 -31.65
C PRO A 223 27.08 0.54 -32.74
N ARG A 224 27.48 1.75 -32.34
CA ARG A 224 27.95 2.78 -33.26
C ARG A 224 29.27 2.30 -33.88
N THR A 225 29.20 1.86 -35.13
CA THR A 225 30.36 1.85 -36.02
C THR A 225 30.44 3.19 -36.73
N GLY A 226 31.50 3.94 -36.46
CA GLY A 226 31.83 5.24 -37.07
C GLY A 226 33.01 5.85 -36.33
#